data_AF-A0A7C1MJ43-F1
#
_entry.id   AF-A0A7C1MJ43-F1
#
_cell.length_a   1.000
_cell.length_b   1.000
_cell.length_c   1.000
_cell.angle_alpha   90.00
_cell.angle_beta   90.00
_cell.angle_gamma   90.00
#
_symmetry.space_group_name_H-M   'P 1'
#
loop_
_entity.id
_entity.type
_entity.pdbx_description
1 polymer ?
#
loop_
_entity_poly.entity_id
_entity_poly.type
_entity_poly.pdbx_seq_one_letter_code
_entity_poly.pdbx_strand_id
1 'polypeptide(L)' 'MNKKFYSTSEVLHKIKISRNTLFLWFKHKKISEVRRDRNNHRIFTTRDIQRILAYKNKLVSPGKSRKNGD' A
#
# COMPACT_ATOMS: atom_id res chain seq x y z
N MET A 1 8.28 -22.22 9.33
CA MET A 1 8.02 -20.77 9.24
C MET A 1 6.62 -20.54 8.67
N ASN A 2 5.67 -20.13 9.51
CA ASN A 2 4.30 -19.85 9.06
C ASN A 2 4.31 -18.58 8.20
N LYS A 3 4.06 -18.72 6.90
CA LYS A 3 3.88 -17.55 6.02
C LYS A 3 2.59 -16.86 6.44
N LYS A 4 2.71 -15.77 7.20
CA LYS A 4 1.56 -14.97 7.63
C LYS A 4 1.09 -14.15 6.43
N PHE A 5 -0.12 -14.47 5.97
CA PHE A 5 -0.83 -13.71 4.96
C PHE A 5 -1.81 -12.77 5.66
N TYR A 6 -1.97 -11.59 5.09
CA TYR A 6 -2.89 -10.57 5.56
C TYR A 6 -3.96 -10.33 4.50
N SER A 7 -5.19 -10.14 4.95
CA SER A 7 -6.31 -9.73 4.12
C SER A 7 -6.20 -8.24 3.77
N THR A 8 -6.96 -7.81 2.75
CA THR A 8 -7.06 -6.39 2.40
C THR A 8 -7.46 -5.55 3.63
N SER A 9 -8.43 -6.00 4.42
CA SER A 9 -8.91 -5.27 5.61
C SER A 9 -7.81 -5.07 6.65
N GLU A 10 -7.00 -6.11 6.93
CA GLU A 10 -5.87 -6.00 7.85
C GLU A 10 -4.80 -5.02 7.35
N VAL A 11 -4.52 -5.03 6.04
CA VAL A 11 -3.57 -4.10 5.43
C VAL A 11 -4.05 -2.66 5.55
N LEU A 12 -5.33 -2.40 5.27
CA LEU A 12 -5.91 -1.06 5.41
C LEU A 12 -5.83 -0.55 6.85
N HIS A 13 -6.09 -1.41 7.83
CA HIS A 13 -5.97 -1.09 9.24
C HIS A 13 -4.52 -0.78 9.63
N LYS A 14 -3.55 -1.60 9.18
CA LYS A 14 -2.12 -1.40 9.49
C LYS A 14 -1.55 -0.14 8.85
N ILE A 15 -1.89 0.13 7.59
CA ILE A 15 -1.30 1.23 6.81
C ILE A 15 -2.10 2.53 7.02
N LYS A 16 -3.29 2.47 7.62
CA LYS A 16 -4.20 3.61 7.82
C LYS A 16 -4.46 4.36 6.50
N ILE A 17 -4.97 3.64 5.50
CA ILE A 17 -5.40 4.19 4.21
C ILE A 17 -6.77 3.65 3.84
N SER A 18 -7.48 4.36 2.97
CA SER A 18 -8.77 3.88 2.45
C SER A 18 -8.57 2.75 1.44
N ARG A 19 -9.59 1.89 1.32
CA ARG A 19 -9.63 0.84 0.29
C ARG A 19 -9.46 1.40 -1.12
N ASN A 20 -10.11 2.53 -1.38
CA ASN A 20 -10.05 3.18 -2.69
C ASN A 20 -8.61 3.62 -3.02
N THR A 21 -7.90 4.25 -2.08
CA THR A 21 -6.50 4.65 -2.26
C THR A 21 -5.62 3.45 -2.62
N LEU A 22 -5.75 2.35 -1.88
CA LEU A 22 -5.00 1.13 -2.15
C LEU A 22 -5.30 0.58 -3.55
N PHE A 23 -6.56 0.56 -3.96
CA PHE A 23 -6.97 0.04 -5.27
C PHE A 23 -6.54 0.97 -6.42
N LEU A 24 -6.57 2.28 -6.23
CA LEU A 24 -6.03 3.24 -7.19
C LEU A 24 -4.52 3.02 -7.36
N TRP A 25 -3.78 2.78 -6.28
CA TRP A 25 -2.34 2.51 -6.39
C TRP A 25 -2.05 1.23 -7.17
N PHE A 26 -2.85 0.17 -7.01
CA PHE A 26 -2.75 -1.01 -7.86
C PHE A 26 -3.15 -0.73 -9.31
N LYS A 27 -4.29 -0.07 -9.53
CA LYS A 27 -4.83 0.28 -10.87
C LYS A 27 -3.84 1.10 -11.69
N HIS A 28 -3.20 2.08 -11.05
CA HIS A 28 -2.21 2.96 -11.68
C HIS A 28 -0.78 2.40 -11.62
N LYS A 29 -0.60 1.11 -11.25
CA LYS A 29 0.69 0.42 -11.16
C LYS A 29 1.73 1.16 -10.31
N LYS A 30 1.28 1.94 -9.30
CA LYS A 30 2.13 2.66 -8.36
C LYS A 30 2.82 1.72 -7.37
N ILE A 31 2.17 0.60 -7.07
CA ILE A 31 2.69 -0.54 -6.34
C ILE A 31 2.48 -1.79 -7.19
N SER A 32 3.39 -2.77 -7.10
CA SER A 32 3.23 -4.03 -7.84
C SER A 32 2.03 -4.81 -7.32
N GLU A 33 1.35 -5.55 -8.20
CA GLU A 33 0.26 -6.43 -7.81
C GLU A 33 0.68 -7.47 -6.76
N VAL A 34 -0.31 -7.92 -5.97
CA VAL A 34 -0.14 -8.94 -4.95
C VAL A 34 -0.77 -10.25 -5.40
N ARG A 35 -0.35 -11.34 -4.77
CA ARG A 35 -0.94 -12.66 -5.02
C ARG A 35 -2.41 -12.66 -4.64
N ARG A 36 -3.16 -13.53 -5.32
CA ARG A 36 -4.54 -13.84 -4.98
C ARG A 36 -4.62 -15.27 -4.44
N ASP A 37 -5.53 -15.50 -3.50
CA ASP A 37 -5.84 -16.85 -3.03
C ASP A 37 -6.71 -17.61 -4.04
N ARG A 38 -7.09 -18.84 -3.68
CA ARG A 38 -7.98 -19.70 -4.48
C ARG A 38 -9.37 -19.09 -4.73
N ASN A 39 -9.79 -18.14 -3.90
CA ASN A 39 -11.07 -17.44 -3.98
C ASN A 39 -10.94 -16.07 -4.68
N ASN A 40 -9.81 -15.83 -5.35
CA ASN A 40 -9.50 -14.57 -6.03
C ASN A 40 -9.41 -13.35 -5.09
N HIS A 41 -9.22 -13.56 -3.78
CA HIS A 41 -8.99 -12.51 -2.81
C HIS A 41 -7.51 -12.13 -2.76
N ARG A 42 -7.23 -10.82 -2.72
CA ARG A 42 -5.86 -10.31 -2.56
C ARG A 42 -5.32 -10.69 -1.19
N ILE A 43 -4.19 -11.41 -1.20
CA ILE A 43 -3.44 -11.79 0.00
C ILE A 43 -2.09 -11.07 0.00
N PHE A 44 -1.74 -10.53 1.16
CA PHE A 44 -0.57 -9.69 1.32
C PHE A 44 0.41 -10.39 2.24
N THR A 45 1.69 -10.33 1.92
CA THR A 45 2.76 -10.74 2.84
C THR A 45 3.25 -9.55 3.64
N THR A 46 4.03 -9.80 4.69
CA THR A 46 4.73 -8.73 5.43
C THR A 46 5.57 -7.85 4.50
N ARG A 47 6.20 -8.43 3.48
CA ARG A 47 6.98 -7.70 2.47
C ARG A 47 6.11 -6.76 1.64
N ASP A 48 4.91 -7.21 1.24
CA ASP A 48 3.96 -6.36 0.51
C ASP A 48 3.51 -5.18 1.36
N ILE A 49 3.20 -5.41 2.64
CA ILE A 49 2.81 -4.36 3.59
C ILE A 49 3.93 -3.32 3.73
N GLN A 50 5.17 -3.76 3.93
CA GLN A 50 6.33 -2.87 4.04
C GLN A 50 6.53 -2.02 2.78
N ARG A 51 6.38 -2.61 1.58
CA ARG A 51 6.46 -1.88 0.32
C ARG A 51 5.36 -0.82 0.18
N ILE A 52 4.11 -1.17 0.50
CA ILE A 52 2.97 -0.25 0.43
C ILE A 52 3.17 0.90 1.44
N LEU A 53 3.65 0.58 2.64
CA LEU A 53 3.95 1.58 3.67
C LEU A 53 5.10 2.51 3.23
N ALA A 54 6.16 1.98 2.64
CA ALA A 54 7.25 2.78 2.10
C ALA A 54 6.77 3.73 0.99
N TYR A 55 5.92 3.24 0.09
CA TYR A 55 5.31 4.07 -0.94
C TYR A 55 4.42 5.18 -0.34
N LYS A 56 3.60 4.86 0.67
CA LYS A 56 2.81 5.86 1.41
C LYS A 56 3.73 6.94 2.01
N ASN A 57 4.79 6.54 2.70
CA ASN A 57 5.70 7.49 3.36
C ASN A 57 6.42 8.38 2.33
N LYS A 58 6.80 7.82 1.17
CA LYS A 58 7.35 8.60 0.05
C LYS A 58 6.35 9.65 -0.49
N LEU A 59 5.05 9.33 -0.51
CA LEU A 59 4.02 10.29 -0.92
C LEU A 59 3.76 11.40 0.12
N VAL A 60 4.00 11.13 1.41
CA VAL A 60 3.91 12.12 2.50
C VAL A 60 5.14 13.02 2.55
N SER A 61 6.27 12.55 2.02
CA SER A 61 7.50 13.33 1.83
C SER A 61 7.73 13.67 0.35
N PRO A 62 6.83 14.38 -0.35
CA PRO A 62 7.26 15.08 -1.54
C PRO A 62 8.02 16.31 -1.03
N GLY A 63 9.27 16.49 -1.45
CA GLY A 63 10.00 17.73 -1.19
C GLY A 63 9.20 18.96 -1.61
N LYS A 64 8.52 19.59 -0.65
CA LYS A 64 8.04 20.97 -0.64
C LYS A 64 8.61 21.57 0.66
N SER A 65 9.59 22.47 0.68
CA SER A 65 9.96 23.45 -0.34
C SER A 65 8.74 24.04 -1.04
N ARG A 66 7.84 24.65 -0.24
CA ARG A 66 7.15 25.85 -0.70
C ARG A 66 8.03 27.02 -0.25
N LYS A 67 9.04 27.38 -1.05
CA LYS A 67 9.43 28.79 -1.13
C LYS A 67 8.36 29.44 -2.02
N ASN A 68 7.35 30.02 -1.38
CA ASN A 68 6.66 31.15 -2.00
C ASN A 68 7.29 32.37 -1.33
N GLY A 69 8.18 33.03 -2.06
CA GLY A 69 8.33 34.46 -1.90
C GLY A 69 7.19 35.11 -2.66
N ASP A 70 6.46 35.97 -1.96
CA ASP A 70 5.90 37.23 -2.47
C ASP A 70 5.83 38.18 -1.27
#